data_AF-A0A3D4ERP2-F1
#
_entry.id   AF-A0A3D4ERP2-F1
#
_cell.length_a   1.000
_cell.length_b   1.000
_cell.length_c   1.000
_cell.angle_alpha   90.00
_cell.angle_beta   90.00
_cell.angle_gamma   90.00
#
_symmetry.space_group_name_H-M   'P 1'
#
loop_
_entity.id
_entity.type
_entity.pdbx_description
1 polymer ?
#
loop_
_entity_poly.entity_id
_entity_poly.type
_entity_poly.pdbx_seq_one_letter_code
_entity_poly.pdbx_strand_id
1 'polypeptide(L)'
;FFISSILICIPLAFYYQNTNPFLTELQMENPTLKQSIGQISEVLFMLLIPVFLLRFGIKKTLLFGMLAWVIRYVLFAFGNADELSFMLLIGIALHGVCYDFFFVSGQIYTDSKAGSSNKSAAQGLITLATYGVGMLIGFWVAGQITDNYLVGETHDWKT
;
A
#
# COMPACT_ATOMS: atom_id res chain seq x y z
N PHE A 1 -1.80 0.29 -17.14
CA PHE A 1 -2.56 0.39 -15.87
C PHE A 1 -2.76 -1.00 -15.28
N PHE A 2 -3.50 -1.91 -15.95
CA PHE A 2 -3.72 -3.30 -15.48
C PHE A 2 -2.48 -4.03 -14.93
N ILE A 3 -1.39 -4.14 -15.72
CA ILE A 3 -0.16 -4.80 -15.27
C ILE A 3 0.45 -4.08 -14.07
N SER A 4 0.48 -2.74 -14.10
CA SER A 4 0.96 -1.92 -12.97
C SER A 4 0.14 -2.17 -11.70
N SER A 5 -1.17 -2.39 -11.83
CA SER A 5 -2.07 -2.72 -10.72
C SER A 5 -1.75 -4.08 -10.10
N ILE A 6 -1.37 -5.08 -10.91
CA ILE A 6 -0.88 -6.37 -10.39
C ILE A 6 0.45 -6.17 -9.66
N LEU A 7 1.41 -5.49 -10.29
CA LEU A 7 2.75 -5.30 -9.73
C LEU A 7 2.73 -4.54 -8.40
N ILE A 8 1.87 -3.52 -8.26
CA ILE A 8 1.79 -2.74 -7.03
C ILE A 8 1.17 -3.51 -5.86
N CYS A 9 0.34 -4.52 -6.15
CA CYS A 9 -0.24 -5.38 -5.11
C CYS A 9 0.82 -6.25 -4.43
N ILE A 10 1.96 -6.52 -5.08
CA ILE A 10 3.05 -7.29 -4.49
C ILE A 10 3.58 -6.60 -3.21
N PRO A 11 4.14 -5.37 -3.28
CA PRO A 11 4.53 -4.67 -2.07
C PRO A 11 3.34 -4.42 -1.12
N LEU A 12 2.14 -4.14 -1.63
CA LEU A 12 0.97 -3.92 -0.78
C LEU A 12 0.69 -5.12 0.13
N ALA A 13 0.80 -6.34 -0.40
CA ALA A 13 0.61 -7.55 0.36
C ALA A 13 1.64 -7.70 1.49
N PHE A 14 2.91 -7.34 1.27
CA PHE A 14 3.90 -7.27 2.36
C PHE A 14 3.45 -6.33 3.47
N TYR A 15 2.95 -5.14 3.11
CA TYR A 15 2.48 -4.18 4.10
C TYR A 15 1.28 -4.74 4.89
N TYR A 16 0.30 -5.34 4.22
CA TYR A 16 -0.89 -5.89 4.91
C TYR A 16 -0.59 -7.13 5.75
N GLN A 17 0.22 -8.05 5.26
CA GLN A 17 0.50 -9.30 5.94
C GLN A 17 1.50 -9.11 7.08
N ASN A 18 2.55 -8.30 6.86
CA ASN A 18 3.75 -8.33 7.71
C ASN A 18 3.93 -7.10 8.59
N THR A 19 3.21 -5.98 8.37
CA THR A 19 3.41 -4.79 9.22
C THR A 19 3.09 -5.07 10.69
N ASN A 20 2.00 -5.77 11.01
CA ASN A 20 1.68 -6.06 12.42
C ASN A 20 2.69 -7.02 13.07
N PRO A 21 3.04 -8.18 12.47
CA PRO A 21 4.11 -9.03 12.95
C PRO A 21 5.44 -8.27 13.13
N PHE A 22 5.88 -7.54 12.10
CA PHE A 22 7.11 -6.74 12.13
C PHE A 22 7.16 -5.77 13.32
N LEU A 23 6.12 -4.97 13.51
CA LEU A 23 6.06 -4.02 14.62
C LEU A 23 6.01 -4.72 15.99
N THR A 24 5.30 -5.85 16.07
CA THR A 24 5.17 -6.63 17.32
C THR A 24 6.50 -7.25 17.71
N GLU A 25 7.22 -7.86 16.75
CA GLU A 25 8.51 -8.50 16.98
C GLU A 25 9.62 -7.49 17.27
N LEU A 26 9.50 -6.27 16.73
CA LEU A 26 10.32 -5.12 17.14
C LEU A 26 9.99 -4.59 18.55
N GLN A 27 9.05 -5.21 19.28
CA GLN A 27 8.58 -4.77 20.60
C GLN A 27 7.99 -3.35 20.60
N MET A 28 7.41 -2.92 19.48
CA MET A 28 6.74 -1.63 19.42
C MET A 28 5.45 -1.67 20.25
N GLU A 29 5.29 -0.71 21.17
CA GLU A 29 4.06 -0.62 21.95
C GLU A 29 2.83 -0.35 21.06
N ASN A 30 1.73 -1.04 21.36
CA ASN A 30 0.43 -0.90 20.70
C ASN A 30 0.47 -0.89 19.14
N PRO A 31 1.02 -1.92 18.46
CA PRO A 31 1.17 -1.96 17.00
C PRO A 31 -0.13 -1.75 16.22
N THR A 32 -1.23 -2.35 16.71
CA THR A 32 -2.56 -2.23 16.09
C THR A 32 -3.08 -0.80 16.15
N LEU A 33 -2.92 -0.12 17.29
CA LEU A 33 -3.33 1.27 17.42
C LEU A 33 -2.50 2.16 16.51
N LYS A 34 -1.19 1.93 16.40
CA LYS A 34 -0.32 2.71 15.51
C LYS A 34 -0.69 2.51 14.04
N GLN A 35 -1.08 1.32 13.63
CA GLN A 35 -1.57 1.07 12.26
C GLN A 35 -2.91 1.77 11.95
N SER A 36 -3.72 2.11 12.96
CA SER A 36 -4.92 2.92 12.74
C SER A 36 -4.63 4.33 12.17
N ILE A 37 -3.40 4.84 12.37
CA ILE A 37 -2.94 6.08 11.72
C ILE A 37 -3.02 5.96 10.19
N GLY A 38 -2.72 4.78 9.65
CA GLY A 38 -2.84 4.51 8.23
C GLY A 38 -4.30 4.59 7.74
N GLN A 39 -5.25 4.10 8.54
CA GLN A 39 -6.68 4.17 8.24
C GLN A 39 -7.21 5.61 8.31
N ILE A 40 -6.79 6.38 9.31
CA ILE A 40 -7.12 7.81 9.40
C ILE A 40 -6.53 8.56 8.19
N SER A 41 -5.29 8.22 7.80
CA SER A 41 -4.67 8.78 6.60
C SER A 41 -5.46 8.43 5.34
N GLU A 42 -5.95 7.20 5.18
CA GLU A 42 -6.75 6.78 4.03
C GLU A 42 -8.03 7.60 3.91
N VAL A 43 -8.80 7.72 5.01
CA VAL A 43 -10.01 8.56 5.00
C VAL A 43 -9.68 10.01 4.63
N LEU A 44 -8.59 10.56 5.17
CA LEU A 44 -8.16 11.92 4.86
C LEU A 44 -7.80 12.08 3.37
N PHE A 45 -6.99 11.18 2.81
CA PHE A 45 -6.53 11.31 1.42
C PHE A 45 -7.62 10.98 0.40
N MET A 46 -8.55 10.08 0.72
CA MET A 46 -9.75 9.87 -0.08
C MET A 46 -10.57 11.16 -0.26
N LEU A 47 -10.71 11.96 0.81
CA LEU A 47 -11.37 13.28 0.73
C LEU A 47 -10.56 14.30 -0.06
N LEU A 48 -9.23 14.18 -0.05
CA LEU A 48 -8.33 15.08 -0.79
C LEU A 48 -8.13 14.70 -2.26
N ILE A 49 -8.49 13.48 -2.68
CA ILE A 49 -8.34 13.01 -4.08
C ILE A 49 -8.85 14.03 -5.10
N PRO A 50 -10.08 14.59 -4.99
CA PRO A 50 -10.59 15.52 -5.98
C PRO A 50 -9.69 16.75 -6.14
N VAL A 51 -9.14 17.26 -5.04
CA VAL A 51 -8.21 18.40 -5.05
C VAL A 51 -6.94 18.06 -5.84
N PHE A 52 -6.36 16.89 -5.59
CA PHE A 52 -5.15 16.46 -6.30
C PHE A 52 -5.41 16.19 -7.79
N LEU A 53 -6.52 15.54 -8.12
CA LEU A 53 -6.90 15.29 -9.51
C LEU A 53 -7.17 16.58 -10.29
N LEU A 54 -7.88 17.53 -9.69
CA LEU A 54 -8.15 18.84 -10.32
C LEU A 54 -6.89 19.67 -10.50
N ARG A 55 -5.98 19.67 -9.51
CA ARG A 55 -4.78 20.51 -9.53
C ARG A 55 -3.62 19.92 -10.33
N PHE A 56 -3.39 18.61 -10.21
CA PHE A 56 -2.19 17.96 -10.76
C PHE A 56 -2.50 16.98 -11.91
N GLY A 57 -3.75 16.56 -12.04
CA GLY A 57 -4.16 15.56 -13.02
C GLY A 57 -3.71 14.14 -12.66
N ILE A 58 -4.32 13.17 -13.33
CA ILE A 58 -4.26 11.76 -12.94
C ILE A 58 -2.85 11.16 -12.98
N LYS A 59 -2.03 11.53 -13.97
CA LYS A 59 -0.68 10.99 -14.13
C LYS A 59 0.24 11.39 -12.96
N LYS A 60 0.13 12.65 -12.50
CA LYS A 60 0.95 13.16 -11.39
C LYS A 60 0.46 12.61 -10.05
N THR A 61 -0.86 12.51 -9.85
CA THR A 61 -1.43 11.87 -8.65
C THR A 61 -0.92 10.43 -8.51
N LEU A 62 -0.99 9.62 -9.59
CA LEU A 62 -0.44 8.26 -9.60
C LEU A 62 1.06 8.23 -9.28
N LEU A 63 1.84 9.17 -9.84
CA LEU A 63 3.27 9.26 -9.58
C LEU A 63 3.57 9.59 -8.11
N PHE A 64 2.83 10.50 -7.49
CA PHE A 64 2.97 10.81 -6.07
C PHE A 64 2.66 9.60 -5.19
N GLY A 65 1.65 8.80 -5.53
CA GLY A 65 1.35 7.54 -4.84
C GLY A 65 2.53 6.55 -4.92
N MET A 66 3.09 6.35 -6.12
CA MET A 66 4.24 5.45 -6.30
C MET A 66 5.49 5.94 -5.58
N LEU A 67 5.75 7.25 -5.57
CA LEU A 67 6.87 7.84 -4.82
C LEU A 67 6.68 7.70 -3.31
N ALA A 68 5.47 7.96 -2.80
CA ALA A 68 5.14 7.73 -1.39
C ALA A 68 5.37 6.28 -0.97
N TRP A 69 5.15 5.34 -1.89
CA TRP A 69 5.39 3.93 -1.65
C TRP A 69 6.88 3.61 -1.48
N VAL A 70 7.74 4.17 -2.33
CA VAL A 70 9.19 4.03 -2.20
C VAL A 70 9.65 4.63 -0.87
N ILE A 71 9.19 5.85 -0.56
CA ILE A 71 9.53 6.52 0.71
C ILE A 71 9.09 5.68 1.90
N ARG A 72 7.87 5.12 1.87
CA ARG A 72 7.38 4.22 2.91
C ARG A 72 8.36 3.08 3.17
N TYR A 73 8.78 2.34 2.15
CA TYR A 73 9.67 1.19 2.40
C TYR A 73 11.07 1.60 2.80
N VAL A 74 11.57 2.74 2.34
CA VAL A 74 12.82 3.31 2.87
C VAL A 74 12.67 3.59 4.37
N LEU A 75 11.56 4.20 4.79
CA LEU A 75 11.30 4.47 6.21
C LEU A 75 11.16 3.18 7.04
N PHE A 76 10.51 2.14 6.49
CA PHE A 76 10.40 0.83 7.14
C PHE A 76 11.75 0.10 7.24
N ALA A 77 12.60 0.20 6.21
CA ALA A 77 13.90 -0.47 6.18
C ALA A 77 14.90 0.11 7.19
N PHE A 78 14.80 1.41 7.51
CA PHE A 78 15.72 2.08 8.43
C PHE A 78 15.12 2.42 9.80
N GLY A 79 13.80 2.33 9.97
CA GLY A 79 13.11 2.60 11.22
C GLY A 79 13.30 1.47 12.25
N ASN A 80 13.09 1.80 13.53
CA ASN A 80 13.10 0.84 14.64
C ASN A 80 12.03 1.21 15.68
N ALA A 81 11.86 0.41 16.74
CA ALA A 81 10.87 0.71 17.79
C ALA A 81 11.34 1.76 18.83
N ASP A 82 12.60 2.18 18.78
CA ASP A 82 13.23 3.10 19.72
C ASP A 82 13.27 4.54 19.15
N GLU A 83 14.48 5.11 19.04
CA GLU A 83 14.73 6.49 18.59
C GLU A 83 14.23 6.78 17.16
N LEU A 84 14.15 5.76 16.30
CA LEU A 84 13.71 5.89 14.90
C LEU A 84 12.26 5.46 14.69
N SER A 85 11.47 5.32 15.75
CA SER A 85 10.05 4.95 15.69
C SER A 85 9.20 5.92 14.85
N PHE A 86 9.59 7.19 14.79
CA PHE A 86 8.93 8.18 13.93
C PHE A 86 9.00 7.79 12.44
N MET A 87 10.06 7.11 11.99
CA MET A 87 10.18 6.67 10.60
C MET A 87 9.08 5.64 10.27
N LEU A 88 8.85 4.69 11.18
CA LEU A 88 7.79 3.68 11.05
C LEU A 88 6.40 4.34 11.09
N LEU A 89 6.18 5.29 12.01
CA LEU A 89 4.91 6.02 12.09
C LEU A 89 4.62 6.84 10.83
N ILE A 90 5.62 7.52 10.26
CA ILE A 90 5.47 8.23 8.99
C ILE A 90 5.19 7.23 7.86
N GLY A 91 5.90 6.11 7.80
CA GLY A 91 5.66 5.06 6.81
C GLY A 91 4.22 4.51 6.86
N ILE A 92 3.66 4.34 8.06
CA ILE A 92 2.26 3.99 8.27
C ILE A 92 1.35 5.13 7.80
N ALA A 93 1.63 6.37 8.21
CA ALA A 93 0.86 7.55 7.85
C ALA A 93 0.85 7.86 6.34
N LEU A 94 1.79 7.31 5.56
CA LEU A 94 1.76 7.41 4.09
C LEU A 94 0.69 6.51 3.45
N HIS A 95 -0.12 5.77 4.22
CA HIS A 95 -1.06 4.78 3.67
C HIS A 95 -2.09 5.36 2.73
N GLY A 96 -2.76 6.44 3.12
CA GLY A 96 -3.75 7.06 2.25
C GLY A 96 -3.13 7.50 0.92
N VAL A 97 -1.96 8.13 0.94
CA VAL A 97 -1.28 8.53 -0.30
C VAL A 97 -0.95 7.32 -1.18
N CYS A 98 -0.35 6.27 -0.62
CA CYS A 98 0.01 5.07 -1.37
C CYS A 98 -1.21 4.37 -1.98
N TYR A 99 -2.26 4.21 -1.18
CA TYR A 99 -3.45 3.46 -1.55
C TYR A 99 -4.39 4.29 -2.43
N ASP A 100 -4.87 5.43 -1.95
CA ASP A 100 -5.90 6.23 -2.61
C ASP A 100 -5.42 6.77 -3.97
N PHE A 101 -4.19 7.29 -4.02
CA PHE A 101 -3.68 7.89 -5.26
C PHE A 101 -3.41 6.85 -6.34
N PHE A 102 -3.23 5.58 -6.00
CA PHE A 102 -3.09 4.52 -6.98
C PHE A 102 -4.43 3.86 -7.31
N PHE A 103 -5.12 3.32 -6.30
CA PHE A 103 -6.30 2.49 -6.49
C PHE A 103 -7.53 3.31 -6.83
N VAL A 104 -7.88 4.30 -6.00
CA VAL A 104 -9.09 5.11 -6.22
C VAL A 104 -8.92 5.99 -7.47
N SER A 105 -7.78 6.68 -7.60
CA SER A 105 -7.52 7.45 -8.83
C SER A 105 -7.41 6.55 -10.07
N GLY A 106 -6.92 5.32 -9.92
CA GLY A 106 -6.87 4.33 -10.98
C GLY A 106 -8.23 3.83 -11.46
N GLN A 107 -9.17 3.65 -10.51
CA GLN A 107 -10.57 3.36 -10.82
C GLN A 107 -11.21 4.52 -11.59
N ILE A 108 -11.00 5.76 -11.14
CA ILE A 108 -11.46 6.98 -11.84
C ILE A 108 -10.86 7.06 -13.24
N TYR A 109 -9.56 6.78 -13.40
CA TYR A 109 -8.88 6.75 -14.69
C TYR A 109 -9.54 5.74 -15.64
N THR A 110 -9.75 4.52 -15.14
CA THR A 110 -10.31 3.41 -15.92
C THR A 110 -11.73 3.74 -16.36
N ASP A 111 -12.55 4.28 -15.46
CA ASP A 111 -13.92 4.71 -15.79
C ASP A 111 -13.93 5.83 -16.85
N SER A 112 -13.02 6.80 -16.74
CA SER A 112 -12.91 7.89 -17.70
C SER A 112 -12.46 7.47 -19.10
N LYS A 113 -11.80 6.30 -19.21
CA LYS A 113 -11.32 5.73 -20.46
C LYS A 113 -12.25 4.67 -21.04
N ALA A 114 -13.11 4.08 -20.23
CA ALA A 114 -14.10 3.13 -20.68
C ALA A 114 -15.29 3.87 -21.33
N GLY A 115 -15.75 3.37 -22.48
CA GLY A 115 -17.02 3.81 -23.08
C GLY A 115 -18.19 3.53 -22.13
N SER A 116 -19.27 4.29 -22.22
CA SER A 116 -20.43 4.21 -21.32
C SER A 116 -21.00 2.79 -21.16
N SER A 117 -20.97 1.99 -22.23
CA SER A 117 -21.42 0.59 -22.23
C SER A 117 -20.46 -0.39 -21.53
N ASN A 118 -19.18 -0.04 -21.38
CA ASN A 118 -18.12 -0.93 -20.93
C ASN A 118 -17.56 -0.60 -19.54
N LYS A 119 -18.06 0.46 -18.89
CA LYS A 119 -17.57 0.93 -17.58
C LYS A 119 -17.54 -0.17 -16.52
N SER A 120 -18.64 -0.90 -16.37
CA SER A 120 -18.74 -1.99 -15.38
C SER A 120 -17.76 -3.12 -15.67
N ALA A 121 -17.59 -3.50 -16.94
CA ALA A 121 -16.63 -4.52 -17.35
C ALA A 121 -15.18 -4.07 -17.08
N ALA A 122 -14.86 -2.80 -17.36
CA ALA A 122 -13.54 -2.24 -17.10
C ALA A 122 -13.22 -2.19 -15.59
N GLN A 123 -14.19 -1.80 -14.76
CA GLN A 123 -14.04 -1.85 -13.29
C GLN A 123 -13.86 -3.30 -12.80
N GLY A 124 -14.67 -4.24 -13.29
CA GLY A 124 -14.53 -5.66 -12.96
C GLY A 124 -13.13 -6.20 -13.31
N LEU A 125 -12.60 -5.82 -14.48
CA LEU A 125 -11.26 -6.22 -14.90
C LEU A 125 -10.17 -5.65 -13.98
N ILE A 126 -10.27 -4.39 -13.57
CA ILE A 126 -9.31 -3.79 -12.63
C ILE A 126 -9.41 -4.42 -11.24
N THR A 127 -10.62 -4.67 -10.74
CA THR A 127 -10.83 -5.39 -9.48
C THR A 127 -10.21 -6.79 -9.51
N LEU A 128 -10.39 -7.51 -10.61
CA LEU A 128 -9.73 -8.81 -10.82
C LEU A 128 -8.21 -8.68 -10.84
N ALA A 129 -7.67 -7.65 -11.49
CA ALA A 129 -6.24 -7.37 -11.53
C ALA A 129 -5.67 -7.13 -10.12
N THR A 130 -6.33 -6.30 -9.33
CA THR A 130 -5.83 -5.88 -8.02
C THR A 130 -6.11 -6.91 -6.95
N TYR A 131 -7.39 -7.18 -6.68
CA TYR A 131 -7.82 -8.00 -5.54
C TYR A 131 -7.89 -9.49 -5.86
N GLY A 132 -7.91 -9.86 -7.14
CA GLY A 132 -7.75 -11.24 -7.58
C GLY A 132 -6.28 -11.57 -7.75
N VAL A 133 -5.77 -11.42 -8.97
CA VAL A 133 -4.44 -11.88 -9.38
C VAL A 133 -3.32 -11.18 -8.60
N GLY A 134 -3.39 -9.85 -8.47
CA GLY A 134 -2.37 -9.04 -7.81
C GLY A 134 -2.17 -9.42 -6.34
N MET A 135 -3.24 -9.39 -5.55
CA MET A 135 -3.18 -9.78 -4.13
C MET A 135 -2.84 -11.26 -3.95
N LEU A 136 -3.34 -12.16 -4.79
CA LEU A 136 -2.98 -13.59 -4.72
C LEU A 136 -1.46 -13.78 -4.87
N ILE A 137 -0.88 -13.20 -5.92
CA ILE A 137 0.58 -13.26 -6.14
C ILE A 137 1.30 -12.55 -4.99
N GLY A 138 0.82 -11.38 -4.58
CA GLY A 138 1.44 -10.57 -3.54
C GLY A 138 1.53 -11.31 -2.20
N PHE A 139 0.42 -11.86 -1.71
CA PHE A 139 0.40 -12.60 -0.43
C PHE A 139 1.19 -13.89 -0.53
N TRP A 140 1.14 -14.60 -1.67
CA TRP A 140 1.95 -15.79 -1.87
C TRP A 140 3.46 -15.48 -1.82
N VAL A 141 3.91 -14.45 -2.53
CA VAL A 141 5.32 -14.01 -2.50
C VAL A 141 5.70 -13.48 -1.12
N ALA A 142 4.84 -12.70 -0.48
CA ALA A 142 5.10 -12.15 0.86
C ALA A 142 5.27 -13.26 1.89
N GLY A 143 4.39 -14.26 1.88
CA GLY A 143 4.50 -15.44 2.75
C GLY A 143 5.76 -16.25 2.48
N GLN A 144 6.05 -16.57 1.22
CA GLN A 144 7.28 -17.30 0.85
C GLN A 144 8.54 -16.57 1.32
N ILE A 145 8.59 -15.25 1.17
CA ILE A 145 9.74 -14.46 1.63
C ILE A 145 9.81 -14.47 3.16
N THR A 146 8.72 -14.17 3.88
CA THR A 146 8.78 -14.16 5.35
C THR A 146 9.10 -15.52 5.94
N ASP A 147 8.53 -16.61 5.42
CA ASP A 147 8.80 -17.97 5.90
C ASP A 147 10.28 -18.34 5.77
N ASN A 148 10.98 -17.85 4.74
CA ASN A 148 12.41 -18.08 4.55
C ASN A 148 13.29 -17.38 5.60
N TYR A 149 12.78 -16.30 6.22
CA TYR A 149 13.47 -15.56 7.28
C TYR A 149 12.95 -15.91 8.68
N LEU A 150 12.14 -16.96 8.82
CA LEU A 150 11.67 -17.43 10.12
C LEU A 150 12.84 -18.07 10.90
N VAL A 151 13.10 -17.53 12.10
CA VAL A 151 14.11 -18.00 13.05
C VAL A 151 13.42 -18.32 14.38
N GLY A 152 13.07 -19.60 14.56
CA GLY A 152 12.30 -20.03 15.73
C GLY A 152 10.84 -19.59 15.63
N GLU A 153 10.39 -18.77 16.58
CA GLU A 153 9.01 -18.23 16.62
C GLU A 153 8.92 -16.78 16.07
N THR A 154 10.03 -16.19 15.65
CA THR A 154 10.13 -14.81 15.14
C THR A 154 10.88 -14.76 13.81
N HIS A 155 10.87 -13.63 13.13
CA HIS A 155 11.55 -13.44 11.85
C HIS A 155 12.82 -12.60 11.99
N ASP A 156 13.82 -12.88 11.16
CA ASP A 156 14.92 -11.96 10.92
C ASP A 156 14.47 -10.85 9.96
N TRP A 157 14.22 -9.66 10.51
CA TRP A 157 13.79 -8.50 9.73
C TRP A 157 14.95 -7.62 9.23
N LYS A 158 16.19 -7.90 9.65
CA LYS A 158 17.36 -7.06 9.32
C LYS A 158 18.17 -7.61 8.16
N THR A 159 18.12 -8.93 7.95
CA THR A 159 18.91 -9.65 6.96
C THR A 159 18.04 -10.13 5.81
#